data_AF-M7PJR9-F1
#
_entry.id   AF-M7PJR9-F1
#
_cell.length_a   1.000
_cell.length_b   1.000
_cell.length_c   1.000
_cell.angle_alpha   90.00
_cell.angle_beta   90.00
_cell.angle_gamma   90.00
#
_symmetry.space_group_name_H-M   'P 1'
#
loop_
_entity.id
_entity.type
_entity.pdbx_description
1 polymer ?
#
loop_
_entity_poly.entity_id
_entity_poly.type
_entity_poly.pdbx_seq_one_letter_code
_entity_poly.pdbx_strand_id
1 'polypeptide(L)' 'MDESILLAMVKQYADRFGITFSSAHLDDEDKKQRLVALMQEALSGKRGPITDADLEQ' A
#
# COMPACT_ATOMS: atom_id res chain seq x y z
N MET A 1 -2.88 3.89 14.59
CA MET A 1 -2.15 2.81 13.90
C MET A 1 -0.70 3.27 13.86
N ASP A 2 0.24 2.50 14.40
CA ASP A 2 1.64 2.92 14.49
C ASP A 2 2.28 3.08 13.10
N GLU A 3 2.91 4.21 12.85
CA GLU A 3 3.70 4.48 11.64
C GLU A 3 4.76 3.41 11.38
N SER A 4 5.35 2.84 12.44
CA SER A 4 6.32 1.74 12.34
C SER A 4 5.72 0.48 11.71
N ILE A 5 4.46 0.15 12.03
CA ILE A 5 3.76 -1.03 11.47
C ILE A 5 3.44 -0.76 9.99
N LEU A 6 2.97 0.44 9.70
CA LEU A 6 2.70 0.87 8.33
C LEU A 6 3.97 0.78 7.46
N LEU A 7 5.08 1.31 7.95
CA LEU A 7 6.35 1.31 7.23
C LEU A 7 6.84 -0.12 6.96
N ALA A 8 6.68 -1.01 7.94
CA ALA A 8 7.01 -2.43 7.79
C ALA A 8 6.13 -3.11 6.72
N MET A 9 4.83 -2.82 6.70
CA MET A 9 3.91 -3.32 5.68
C MET A 9 4.24 -2.81 4.29
N VAL A 10 4.48 -1.50 4.15
CA VAL A 10 4.88 -0.87 2.88
C VAL A 10 6.16 -1.50 2.35
N LYS A 11 7.14 -1.71 3.24
CA LYS A 11 8.41 -2.36 2.89
C LYS A 11 8.21 -3.82 2.46
N GLN A 12 7.41 -4.60 3.20
CA GLN A 12 7.11 -5.99 2.85
C GLN A 12 6.37 -6.10 1.52
N TYR A 13 5.42 -5.18 1.28
CA TYR A 13 4.71 -5.10 0.02
C TYR A 13 5.67 -4.74 -1.13
N ALA A 14 6.52 -3.73 -0.95
CA ALA A 14 7.50 -3.30 -1.95
C ALA A 14 8.55 -4.38 -2.26
N ASP A 15 8.95 -5.18 -1.26
CA ASP A 15 9.87 -6.30 -1.45
C ASP A 15 9.25 -7.43 -2.30
N ARG A 16 7.93 -7.65 -2.13
CA ARG A 16 7.20 -8.72 -2.83
C ARG A 16 6.71 -8.34 -4.23
N PHE A 17 6.26 -7.10 -4.42
CA PHE A 17 5.60 -6.65 -5.64
C PHE A 17 6.37 -5.54 -6.37
N GLY A 18 7.37 -4.93 -5.73
CA GLY A 18 7.96 -3.68 -6.19
C GLY A 18 7.10 -2.46 -5.86
N ILE A 19 7.70 -1.28 -5.95
CA ILE A 19 6.96 -0.02 -5.88
C ILE A 19 6.23 0.16 -7.21
N THR A 20 4.92 -0.04 -7.15
CA THR A 20 3.98 -0.04 -8.28
C THR A 20 3.00 1.14 -8.23
N PHE A 21 3.11 1.96 -7.18
CA PHE A 21 2.32 3.16 -6.92
C PHE A 21 3.25 4.33 -6.57
N SER A 22 2.79 5.57 -6.77
CA SER A 22 3.57 6.75 -6.41
C SER A 22 3.65 6.95 -4.90
N SER A 23 4.84 7.31 -4.39
CA SER A 23 5.03 7.61 -2.96
C SER A 23 4.22 8.82 -2.49
N ALA A 24 3.75 9.66 -3.40
CA ALA A 24 2.87 10.79 -3.10
C ALA A 24 1.57 10.38 -2.38
N HIS A 25 1.11 9.13 -2.55
CA HIS A 25 -0.08 8.63 -1.88
C HIS A 25 0.16 8.24 -0.40
N LEU A 26 1.42 8.15 0.03
CA LEU A 26 1.78 7.92 1.45
C LEU A 26 1.69 9.19 2.30
N ASP A 27 1.81 10.36 1.67
CA ASP A 27 1.68 11.68 2.29
C ASP A 27 0.21 12.10 2.50
N ASP A 28 -0.74 11.44 1.82
CA ASP A 28 -2.17 11.74 1.90
C ASP A 28 -2.84 10.81 2.92
N GLU A 29 -3.44 11.34 3.99
CA GLU A 29 -4.01 10.51 5.06
C GLU A 29 -5.16 9.60 4.57
N ASP A 30 -5.97 10.09 3.63
CA ASP A 30 -7.08 9.33 3.03
C ASP A 30 -6.55 8.16 2.18
N LYS A 31 -5.58 8.46 1.31
CA LYS A 31 -4.97 7.44 0.45
C LYS A 31 -4.12 6.46 1.24
N LYS A 32 -3.49 6.88 2.32
CA LYS A 32 -2.73 6.02 3.24
C LYS A 32 -3.63 4.96 3.88
N GLN A 33 -4.82 5.34 4.36
CA GLN A 33 -5.79 4.38 4.89
C GLN A 33 -6.19 3.34 3.83
N ARG A 34 -6.47 3.80 2.61
CA ARG A 34 -6.82 2.93 1.48
C ARG A 34 -5.68 2.01 1.08
N LEU A 35 -4.47 2.54 0.98
CA LEU A 35 -3.25 1.82 0.67
C LEU A 35 -3.02 0.67 1.65
N VAL A 36 -3.26 0.89 2.95
CA VAL A 36 -3.16 -0.18 3.96
C VAL A 36 -4.16 -1.30 3.71
N ALA A 37 -5.41 -0.97 3.43
CA ALA A 37 -6.44 -1.97 3.14
C ALA A 37 -6.05 -2.81 1.91
N LEU A 38 -5.63 -2.14 0.83
CA LEU A 38 -5.21 -2.81 -0.40
C LEU A 38 -3.92 -3.63 -0.21
N MET A 39 -2.97 -3.16 0.60
CA MET A 39 -1.78 -3.93 0.97
C MET A 39 -2.13 -5.18 1.74
N GLN A 40 -3.07 -5.11 2.69
CA GLN A 40 -3.51 -6.29 3.40
C GLN A 40 -4.12 -7.33 2.46
N GLU A 41 -4.93 -6.90 1.49
CA GLU A 41 -5.51 -7.79 0.49
C GLU A 41 -4.45 -8.39 -0.44
N ALA A 42 -3.47 -7.59 -0.87
CA ALA A 42 -2.39 -8.03 -1.75
C ALA A 42 -1.44 -9.00 -1.03
N LEU A 43 -1.07 -8.69 0.20
CA LEU A 43 -0.24 -9.55 1.06
C LEU A 43 -0.98 -10.84 1.44
N SER A 44 -2.31 -10.79 1.59
CA SER A 44 -3.15 -11.98 1.79
C SER A 44 -3.34 -12.82 0.52
N GLY A 45 -2.87 -12.35 -0.64
CA GLY A 45 -3.04 -13.02 -1.92
C GLY A 45 -4.46 -12.94 -2.49
N LYS A 46 -5.33 -12.08 -1.94
CA LYS A 46 -6.68 -11.83 -2.47
C LYS A 46 -6.66 -10.97 -3.74
N ARG A 47 -5.61 -10.15 -3.90
CA ARG A 47 -5.38 -9.32 -5.08
C ARG A 47 -3.91 -9.32 -5.48
N GLY A 48 -3.65 -8.83 -6.68
CA GLY A 48 -2.31 -8.55 -7.19
C GLY A 48 -1.73 -7.22 -6.68
N PRO A 49 -0.68 -6.71 -7.34
CA PRO A 49 -0.06 -5.45 -6.96
C PRO A 49 -1.05 -4.28 -6.98
N ILE A 50 -0.92 -3.39 -6.00
CA ILE A 50 -1.50 -2.06 -5.90
C ILE A 50 -0.79 -1.13 -6.87
N THR A 51 -1.58 -0.48 -7.71
CA THR A 51 -1.09 0.52 -8.65
C THR A 51 -1.70 1.87 -8.35
N ASP A 52 -1.22 2.92 -9.01
CA ASP A 52 -1.80 4.26 -8.91
C ASP A 52 -3.32 4.26 -9.18
N ALA A 53 -3.76 3.46 -10.15
CA ALA A 53 -5.17 3.34 -10.53
C ALA A 53 -6.09 2.83 -9.39
N ASP A 54 -5.55 2.11 -8.41
CA ASP A 54 -6.31 1.71 -7.21
C ASP A 54 -6.44 2.83 -6.17
N LEU A 55 -5.52 3.80 -6.21
CA LEU A 55 -5.42 4.92 -5.29
C LEU A 55 -6.07 6.20 -5.86
N GLU A 56 -6.34 6.23 -7.17
CA GLU A 56 -7.07 7.29 -7.88
C GLU A 56 -8.61 7.10 -7.89
N GLN A 57 -9.12 6.03 -7.26
CA GLN A 57 -10.56 5.71 -7.16
C GLN A 57 -11.27 6.39 -5.97
#